data_AF-A0A6V7QP88-F1
#
_entry.id   AF-A0A6V7QP88-F1
#
_cell.length_a   1.000
_cell.length_b   1.000
_cell.length_c   1.000
_cell.angle_alpha   90.00
_cell.angle_beta   90.00
_cell.angle_gamma   90.00
#
_symmetry.space_group_name_H-M   'P 1'
#
loop_
_entity.id
_entity.type
_entity.pdbx_description
1 polymer ?
#
loop_
_entity_poly.entity_id
_entity_poly.type
_entity_poly.pdbx_seq_one_letter_code
_entity_poly.pdbx_strand_id
1 'polypeptide(L)'
;MDENGNATTPKKLHTRLRLWEYPEKYILEPVDGLADSYLSISRADGSMKLIGELPLQGSVHSARVQTIYGIIGVLKLLVGSYLLVVKERECVGSYLGHAIFRVSSLQVLPCNHSLKTSSAEQKKMESEFSTLLDAAHGTSGLYFSYDVNLTLCSQRLHDLGDESKLLPLWRQAEPRFLWNNYMMEPLIDNKLDQFLLPVIQGSYQNIHAKVGNKNVDVFLIARRCTRRTGTRMWRRGADSDGYVANFVETEQILQSNGFTASFVQVRGSIPFLWEQIVDLTYKPHFDIISREEAPRIVERHFLDLRKKYGSVIAVDLVNKHGSEGRLSQRYADAIQPILSDDIRYVHFDFHRICGHIHFERLSLLYDQIEDYLTAHRYFLLNENGEKIEEQTGVVRTNCIDCLDRTNVTQSMIGRKVLECQLKKIGVLGSDEAISDYPSFDASFKVLWANHGDDISIQYSGTPALKGDFVRYGKRTIQGIVKDGWNALARYYLNNFADGTKQDAIDLLQGHYIVSVSRDFALQSKQEFWRLMRPFVWL
;
A
#
# COMPACT_ATOMS: atom_id res chain seq x y z
N MET A 1 -30.61 6.64 -10.62
CA MET A 1 -31.73 6.65 -11.60
C MET A 1 -31.55 7.88 -12.45
N ASP A 2 -31.33 7.73 -13.75
CA ASP A 2 -31.48 8.85 -14.68
C ASP A 2 -32.99 9.09 -14.92
N GLU A 3 -33.36 10.28 -15.41
CA GLU A 3 -34.75 10.76 -15.58
C GLU A 3 -35.68 9.83 -16.38
N ASN A 4 -35.17 8.76 -16.99
CA ASN A 4 -35.92 7.81 -17.82
C ASN A 4 -36.16 6.42 -17.20
N GLY A 5 -35.88 6.20 -15.91
CA GLY A 5 -36.31 4.98 -15.20
C GLY A 5 -35.74 3.65 -15.71
N ASN A 6 -34.78 3.65 -16.64
CA ASN A 6 -34.03 2.45 -17.00
C ASN A 6 -32.98 2.15 -15.93
N ALA A 7 -32.96 0.90 -15.45
CA ALA A 7 -31.86 0.38 -14.67
C ALA A 7 -30.60 0.38 -15.56
N THR A 8 -29.78 1.42 -15.46
CA THR A 8 -28.46 1.46 -16.07
C THR A 8 -27.66 0.29 -15.54
N THR A 9 -27.40 -0.70 -16.39
CA THR A 9 -26.45 -1.77 -16.12
C THR A 9 -25.14 -1.13 -15.64
N PRO A 10 -24.53 -1.62 -14.54
CA PRO A 10 -23.31 -1.04 -14.03
C PRO A 10 -22.25 -1.06 -15.14
N LYS A 11 -21.78 0.13 -15.52
CA LYS A 11 -20.78 0.31 -16.55
C LYS A 11 -19.47 -0.32 -16.09
N LYS A 12 -19.18 -1.53 -16.57
CA LYS A 12 -17.96 -2.28 -16.24
C LYS A 12 -16.71 -1.53 -16.71
N LEU A 13 -15.61 -1.73 -15.98
CA LEU A 13 -14.30 -1.24 -16.39
C LEU A 13 -13.85 -1.89 -17.70
N HIS A 14 -13.17 -1.11 -18.54
CA HIS A 14 -12.48 -1.66 -19.69
C HIS A 14 -11.23 -2.42 -19.25
N THR A 15 -11.06 -3.66 -19.72
CA THR A 15 -9.95 -4.54 -19.29
C THR A 15 -8.77 -4.51 -20.26
N ARG A 16 -9.02 -4.11 -21.50
CA ARG A 16 -8.05 -3.96 -22.58
C ARG A 16 -8.43 -2.78 -23.47
N LEU A 17 -7.46 -1.90 -23.69
CA LEU A 17 -7.60 -0.73 -24.55
C LEU A 17 -6.55 -0.79 -25.66
N ARG A 18 -6.94 -0.42 -26.88
CA ARG A 18 -6.02 -0.11 -27.96
C ARG A 18 -5.73 1.38 -27.93
N LEU A 19 -4.46 1.72 -27.69
CA LEU A 19 -3.96 3.07 -27.69
C LEU A 19 -3.42 3.43 -29.08
N TRP A 20 -4.05 4.41 -29.70
CA TRP A 20 -3.66 5.01 -30.97
C TRP A 20 -2.93 6.31 -30.71
N GLU A 21 -1.67 6.39 -31.12
CA GLU A 21 -0.84 7.58 -30.95
C GLU A 21 -0.73 8.36 -32.25
N TYR A 22 -1.51 9.43 -32.35
CA TYR A 22 -1.41 10.40 -33.44
C TYR A 22 -0.47 11.56 -33.03
N PRO A 23 0.02 12.36 -33.99
CA PRO A 23 0.83 13.54 -33.68
C PRO A 23 0.16 14.52 -32.70
N GLU A 24 -1.16 14.71 -32.82
CA GLU A 24 -1.91 15.72 -32.06
C GLU A 24 -2.72 15.16 -30.89
N LYS A 25 -2.98 13.84 -30.86
CA LYS A 25 -3.87 13.23 -29.86
C LYS A 25 -3.55 11.75 -29.61
N TYR A 26 -3.90 11.29 -28.42
CA TYR A 26 -4.04 9.88 -28.10
C TYR A 26 -5.52 9.49 -28.21
N ILE A 27 -5.80 8.32 -28.77
CA ILE A 27 -7.16 7.75 -28.77
C ILE A 27 -7.11 6.37 -28.11
N LEU A 28 -8.02 6.15 -27.17
CA LEU A 28 -8.16 4.92 -26.40
C LEU A 28 -9.44 4.22 -26.83
N GLU A 29 -9.28 3.07 -27.45
CA GLU A 29 -10.36 2.22 -27.96
C GLU A 29 -10.55 0.99 -27.05
N PRO A 30 -11.73 0.82 -26.42
CA PRO A 30 -12.07 -0.42 -25.75
C PRO A 30 -12.11 -1.61 -26.70
N VAL A 31 -11.44 -2.71 -26.34
CA VAL A 31 -11.39 -3.93 -27.16
C VAL A 31 -12.40 -4.99 -26.69
N ASP A 32 -12.92 -4.86 -25.47
CA ASP A 32 -13.66 -5.93 -24.78
C ASP A 32 -15.20 -5.86 -24.99
N GLY A 33 -15.71 -5.12 -25.98
CA GLY A 33 -17.14 -5.02 -26.28
C GLY A 33 -17.50 -4.07 -27.43
N LEU A 34 -18.79 -3.83 -27.66
CA LEU A 34 -19.30 -2.77 -28.55
C LEU A 34 -18.90 -1.41 -27.97
N ALA A 35 -17.85 -0.80 -28.51
CA ALA A 35 -17.39 0.50 -28.08
C ALA A 35 -18.34 1.59 -28.60
N ASP A 36 -19.30 2.02 -27.77
CA ASP A 36 -20.18 3.16 -28.12
C ASP A 36 -19.41 4.49 -28.13
N SER A 37 -18.22 4.54 -27.50
CA SER A 37 -17.38 5.74 -27.47
C SER A 37 -15.90 5.43 -27.24
N TYR A 38 -15.04 6.23 -27.87
CA TYR A 38 -13.59 6.22 -27.71
C TYR A 38 -13.14 7.42 -26.88
N LEU A 39 -12.11 7.28 -26.06
CA LEU A 39 -11.55 8.39 -25.30
C LEU A 39 -10.42 9.06 -26.09
N SER A 40 -10.64 10.30 -26.53
CA SER A 40 -9.63 11.16 -27.17
C SER A 40 -8.99 12.08 -26.16
N ILE A 41 -7.66 12.10 -26.14
CA ILE A 41 -6.85 12.95 -25.24
C ILE A 41 -5.92 13.81 -26.10
N SER A 42 -6.06 15.12 -26.00
CA SER A 42 -5.23 16.09 -26.73
C SER A 42 -3.77 16.04 -26.24
N ARG A 43 -2.80 15.95 -27.16
CA ARG A 43 -1.37 16.05 -26.82
C ARG A 43 -0.92 17.48 -26.55
N ALA A 44 -1.76 18.48 -26.84
CA ALA A 44 -1.45 19.87 -26.58
C ALA A 44 -1.51 20.21 -25.09
N ASP A 45 -2.53 19.71 -24.39
CA ASP A 45 -2.88 20.13 -23.03
C ASP A 45 -3.42 18.98 -22.13
N GLY A 46 -3.66 17.80 -22.68
CA GLY A 46 -4.27 16.68 -21.97
C GLY A 46 -5.79 16.76 -21.84
N SER A 47 -6.46 17.65 -22.59
CA SER A 47 -7.93 17.72 -22.59
C SER A 47 -8.56 16.43 -23.13
N MET A 48 -9.63 15.99 -22.47
CA MET A 48 -10.27 14.68 -22.69
C MET A 48 -11.67 14.85 -23.26
N LYS A 49 -12.02 14.04 -24.26
CA LYS A 49 -13.37 13.99 -24.87
C LYS A 49 -13.72 12.58 -25.31
N LEU A 50 -14.98 12.20 -25.14
CA LEU A 50 -15.53 10.99 -25.76
C LEU A 50 -15.90 11.29 -27.22
N ILE A 51 -15.49 10.43 -28.13
CA ILE A 51 -15.78 10.53 -29.58
C ILE A 51 -16.50 9.25 -30.04
N GLY A 52 -17.37 9.37 -31.05
CA GLY A 52 -18.16 8.23 -31.56
C GLY A 52 -17.50 7.45 -32.70
N GLU A 53 -16.49 8.03 -33.37
CA GLU A 53 -15.81 7.39 -34.51
C GLU A 53 -14.30 7.64 -34.46
N LEU A 54 -13.53 6.66 -34.94
CA LEU A 54 -12.10 6.83 -35.16
C LEU A 54 -11.83 7.80 -36.32
N PRO A 55 -10.77 8.62 -36.25
CA PRO A 55 -10.39 9.49 -37.36
C PRO A 55 -10.13 8.67 -38.63
N LEU A 56 -10.75 9.07 -39.75
CA LEU A 56 -10.55 8.44 -41.06
C LEU A 56 -9.06 8.30 -41.38
N GLN A 57 -8.63 7.12 -41.84
CA GLN A 57 -7.24 6.77 -42.20
C GLN A 57 -6.72 7.49 -43.47
N GLY A 58 -7.14 8.73 -43.73
CA GLY A 58 -6.84 9.50 -44.95
C GLY A 58 -5.71 10.52 -44.87
N SER A 59 -4.97 10.62 -43.75
CA SER A 59 -3.93 11.63 -43.56
C SER A 59 -2.59 10.97 -43.19
N VAL A 60 -1.70 10.87 -44.17
CA VAL A 60 -0.19 10.82 -44.23
C VAL A 60 0.66 10.25 -43.07
N HIS A 61 0.15 10.00 -41.87
CA HIS A 61 0.89 9.47 -40.74
C HIS A 61 0.20 8.25 -40.13
N SER A 62 0.83 7.08 -40.27
CA SER A 62 0.43 5.86 -39.57
C SER A 62 0.50 6.10 -38.07
N ALA A 63 -0.64 6.07 -37.38
CA ALA A 63 -0.67 6.09 -35.92
C ALA A 63 0.09 4.87 -35.39
N ARG A 64 0.92 5.08 -34.35
CA ARG A 64 1.47 3.93 -33.61
C ARG A 64 0.33 3.34 -32.78
N VAL A 65 0.18 2.03 -32.87
CA VAL A 65 -0.89 1.30 -32.18
C VAL A 65 -0.27 0.34 -31.18
N GLN A 66 -0.74 0.37 -29.95
CA GLN A 66 -0.34 -0.57 -28.91
C GLN A 66 -1.50 -0.97 -28.02
N THR A 67 -1.39 -2.14 -27.36
CA THR A 67 -2.35 -2.56 -26.33
C THR A 67 -1.89 -2.03 -24.98
N ILE A 68 -2.83 -1.52 -24.19
CA ILE A 68 -2.65 -1.23 -22.77
C ILE A 68 -3.77 -1.90 -21.96
N TYR A 69 -3.59 -1.98 -20.65
CA TYR A 69 -4.46 -2.72 -19.74
C TYR A 69 -5.18 -1.85 -18.71
N GLY A 70 -5.12 -0.52 -18.86
CA GLY A 70 -5.82 0.41 -17.99
C GLY A 70 -5.13 1.76 -17.91
N ILE A 71 -5.85 2.75 -17.39
CA ILE A 71 -5.33 4.09 -17.12
C ILE A 71 -5.09 4.20 -15.62
N ILE A 72 -3.85 4.52 -15.23
CA ILE A 72 -3.52 4.83 -13.84
C ILE A 72 -4.08 6.21 -13.48
N GLY A 73 -3.93 7.17 -14.39
CA GLY A 73 -4.49 8.51 -14.25
C GLY A 73 -3.70 9.54 -15.04
N VAL A 74 -3.93 10.82 -14.72
CA VAL A 74 -3.27 11.97 -15.36
C VAL A 74 -2.63 12.84 -14.28
N LEU A 75 -1.35 13.15 -14.47
CA LEU A 75 -0.64 14.15 -13.67
C LEU A 75 -0.63 15.48 -14.42
N LYS A 76 -1.16 16.53 -13.79
CA LYS A 76 -1.06 17.91 -14.29
C LYS A 76 0.13 18.59 -13.62
N LEU A 77 1.17 18.88 -14.40
CA LEU A 77 2.39 19.56 -13.95
C LEU A 77 2.50 20.94 -14.61
N LEU A 78 3.37 21.80 -14.11
CA LEU A 78 3.63 23.12 -14.70
C LEU A 78 4.08 23.04 -16.16
N VAL A 79 4.79 21.97 -16.51
CA VAL A 79 5.36 21.72 -17.84
C VAL A 79 4.43 20.90 -18.75
N GLY A 80 3.19 20.63 -18.31
CA GLY A 80 2.15 19.98 -19.10
C GLY A 80 1.47 18.82 -18.38
N SER A 81 0.57 18.16 -19.09
CA SER A 81 -0.17 17.00 -18.59
C SER A 81 0.53 15.70 -19.01
N TYR A 82 0.53 14.70 -18.15
CA TYR A 82 1.15 13.40 -18.39
C TYR A 82 0.14 12.30 -18.10
N LEU A 83 -0.16 11.46 -19.09
CA LEU A 83 -1.06 10.32 -18.97
C LEU A 83 -0.26 9.08 -18.59
N LEU A 84 -0.66 8.41 -17.51
CA LEU A 84 -0.02 7.19 -17.03
C LEU A 84 -0.91 5.99 -17.35
N VAL A 85 -0.35 4.99 -18.04
CA VAL A 85 -1.07 3.78 -18.45
C VAL A 85 -0.34 2.51 -18.04
N VAL A 86 -1.12 1.44 -17.84
CA VAL A 86 -0.59 0.09 -17.60
C VAL A 86 -0.24 -0.54 -18.94
N LYS A 87 1.05 -0.62 -19.24
CA LYS A 87 1.54 -1.25 -20.48
C LYS A 87 1.54 -2.76 -20.38
N GLU A 88 1.99 -3.30 -19.24
CA GLU A 88 2.06 -4.73 -18.99
C GLU A 88 1.52 -5.07 -17.60
N ARG A 89 0.84 -6.20 -17.50
CA ARG A 89 0.30 -6.76 -16.25
C ARG A 89 0.51 -8.26 -16.20
N GLU A 90 0.56 -8.80 -14.99
CA GLU A 90 0.66 -10.23 -14.73
C GLU A 90 -0.49 -10.69 -13.84
N CYS A 91 -1.13 -11.81 -14.19
CA CYS A 91 -2.14 -12.43 -13.34
C CYS A 91 -1.45 -13.19 -12.20
N VAL A 92 -1.56 -12.69 -10.98
CA VAL A 92 -0.85 -13.27 -9.81
C VAL A 92 -1.72 -14.21 -8.98
N GLY A 93 -3.03 -14.24 -9.23
CA GLY A 93 -3.96 -15.15 -8.57
C GLY A 93 -5.39 -14.66 -8.69
N SER A 94 -6.25 -15.11 -7.79
CA SER A 94 -7.64 -14.70 -7.70
C SER A 94 -8.07 -14.44 -6.27
N TYR A 95 -8.94 -13.47 -6.05
CA TYR A 95 -9.57 -13.16 -4.78
C TYR A 95 -11.08 -13.12 -4.97
N LEU A 96 -11.82 -13.91 -4.18
CA LEU A 96 -13.28 -14.07 -4.30
C LEU A 96 -13.73 -14.47 -5.73
N GLY A 97 -12.94 -15.31 -6.41
CA GLY A 97 -13.21 -15.73 -7.79
C GLY A 97 -12.82 -14.72 -8.87
N HIS A 98 -12.35 -13.52 -8.51
CA HIS A 98 -11.94 -12.49 -9.44
C HIS A 98 -10.42 -12.44 -9.60
N ALA A 99 -9.94 -12.27 -10.83
CA ALA A 99 -8.51 -12.25 -11.12
C ALA A 99 -7.83 -11.00 -10.55
N ILE A 100 -6.64 -11.20 -9.96
CA ILE A 100 -5.80 -10.14 -9.41
C ILE A 100 -4.57 -9.97 -10.30
N PHE A 101 -4.30 -8.71 -10.65
CA PHE A 101 -3.23 -8.35 -11.54
C PHE A 101 -2.18 -7.50 -10.82
N ARG A 102 -0.92 -7.82 -11.06
CA ARG A 102 0.23 -6.98 -10.72
C ARG A 102 0.59 -6.13 -11.93
N VAL A 103 0.84 -4.84 -11.72
CA VAL A 103 1.40 -3.97 -12.76
C VAL A 103 2.88 -4.32 -12.94
N SER A 104 3.24 -4.78 -14.15
CA SER A 104 4.63 -5.15 -14.48
C SER A 104 5.36 -4.01 -15.20
N SER A 105 4.64 -3.18 -15.95
CA SER A 105 5.20 -2.01 -16.63
C SER A 105 4.18 -0.88 -16.73
N LEU A 106 4.62 0.32 -16.32
CA LEU A 106 3.93 1.58 -16.56
C LEU A 106 4.52 2.28 -17.78
N GLN A 107 3.69 3.06 -18.47
CA GLN A 107 4.14 3.96 -19.53
C GLN A 107 3.58 5.36 -19.26
N VAL A 108 4.47 6.35 -19.30
CA VAL A 108 4.10 7.77 -19.25
C VAL A 108 3.99 8.33 -20.68
N LEU A 109 2.88 9.00 -20.96
CA LEU A 109 2.56 9.60 -22.26
C LEU A 109 2.41 11.12 -22.11
N PRO A 110 3.35 11.92 -22.64
CA PRO A 110 3.32 13.37 -22.47
C PRO A 110 2.24 14.02 -23.34
N CYS A 111 1.57 15.02 -22.78
CA CYS A 111 0.57 15.89 -23.39
C CYS A 111 0.97 17.37 -23.19
N ASN A 112 2.17 17.73 -23.66
CA ASN A 112 2.78 19.04 -23.48
C ASN A 112 3.15 19.75 -24.81
N HIS A 113 2.56 19.37 -25.93
CA HIS A 113 2.95 19.89 -27.25
C HIS A 113 2.76 21.41 -27.39
N SER A 114 1.83 22.02 -26.66
CA SER A 114 1.62 23.48 -26.65
C SER A 114 2.78 24.25 -26.01
N LEU A 115 3.65 23.58 -25.24
CA LEU A 115 4.74 24.16 -24.46
C LEU A 115 6.10 24.04 -25.14
N LYS A 116 6.16 23.58 -26.41
CA LYS A 116 7.41 23.36 -27.17
C LYS A 116 8.22 24.64 -27.46
N THR A 117 7.62 25.83 -27.34
CA THR A 117 8.32 27.13 -27.30
C THR A 117 8.65 27.52 -25.86
N SER A 118 9.57 26.78 -25.23
CA SER A 118 9.86 26.90 -23.80
C SER A 118 11.15 27.67 -23.52
N SER A 119 11.13 28.50 -22.47
CA SER A 119 12.33 29.17 -21.93
C SER A 119 13.35 28.14 -21.41
N ALA A 120 14.61 28.54 -21.23
CA ALA A 120 15.66 27.66 -20.69
C ALA A 120 15.29 27.07 -19.31
N GLU A 121 14.56 27.84 -18.49
CA GLU A 121 14.08 27.42 -17.17
C GLU A 121 13.01 26.33 -17.24
N GLN A 122 12.08 26.42 -18.21
CA GLN A 122 11.06 25.39 -18.43
C GLN A 122 11.66 24.07 -18.89
N LYS A 123 12.69 24.11 -19.76
CA LYS A 123 13.40 22.91 -20.19
C LYS A 123 14.13 22.22 -19.04
N LYS A 124 14.67 23.01 -18.10
CA LYS A 124 15.28 22.47 -16.87
C LYS A 124 14.24 21.77 -16.00
N MET A 125 13.10 22.42 -15.74
CA MET A 125 11.99 21.81 -14.97
C MET A 125 11.45 20.54 -15.65
N GLU A 126 11.33 20.53 -16.97
CA GLU A 126 10.90 19.35 -17.72
C GLU A 126 11.87 18.17 -17.53
N SER A 127 13.17 18.43 -17.54
CA SER A 127 14.18 17.41 -17.25
C SER A 127 14.10 16.89 -15.81
N GLU A 128 13.82 17.76 -14.84
CA GLU A 128 13.65 17.37 -13.43
C GLU A 128 12.39 16.49 -13.27
N PHE A 129 11.25 16.91 -13.83
CA PHE A 129 10.02 16.12 -13.81
C PHE A 129 10.15 14.80 -14.57
N SER A 130 10.87 14.76 -15.70
CA SER A 130 11.15 13.51 -16.42
C SER A 130 11.88 12.53 -15.52
N THR A 131 12.86 13.00 -14.74
CA THR A 131 13.60 12.16 -13.79
C THR A 131 12.68 11.59 -12.71
N LEU A 132 11.75 12.39 -12.18
CA LEU A 132 10.76 11.94 -11.18
C LEU A 132 9.73 10.96 -11.78
N LEU A 133 9.31 11.19 -13.01
CA LEU A 133 8.41 10.29 -13.75
C LEU A 133 9.10 8.98 -14.11
N ASP A 134 10.40 9.01 -14.40
CA ASP A 134 11.20 7.81 -14.58
C ASP A 134 11.34 7.01 -13.28
N ALA A 135 11.50 7.71 -12.14
CA ALA A 135 11.44 7.07 -10.83
C ALA A 135 10.05 6.46 -10.55
N ALA A 136 8.97 7.06 -11.07
CA ALA A 136 7.62 6.51 -10.97
C ALA A 136 7.47 5.16 -11.69
N HIS A 137 8.19 4.94 -12.82
CA HIS A 137 8.24 3.62 -13.48
C HIS A 137 8.80 2.53 -12.55
N GLY A 138 9.67 2.89 -11.61
CA GLY A 138 10.23 2.00 -10.60
C GLY A 138 9.30 1.72 -9.41
N THR A 139 8.06 2.22 -9.42
CA THR A 139 7.11 1.96 -8.34
C THR A 139 6.71 0.49 -8.33
N SER A 140 7.13 -0.21 -7.28
CA SER A 140 6.82 -1.62 -7.08
C SER A 140 5.56 -1.83 -6.24
N GLY A 141 4.99 -3.04 -6.35
CA GLY A 141 3.90 -3.51 -5.50
C GLY A 141 2.53 -2.92 -5.85
N LEU A 142 2.29 -2.58 -7.12
CA LEU A 142 1.00 -2.09 -7.58
C LEU A 142 0.11 -3.26 -8.02
N TYR A 143 -1.07 -3.36 -7.43
CA TYR A 143 -2.04 -4.42 -7.69
C TYR A 143 -3.43 -3.85 -7.95
N PHE A 144 -4.20 -4.52 -8.81
CA PHE A 144 -5.57 -4.15 -9.13
C PHE A 144 -6.40 -5.36 -9.56
N SER A 145 -7.71 -5.17 -9.62
CA SER A 145 -8.65 -6.07 -10.27
C SER A 145 -9.66 -5.24 -11.06
N TYR A 146 -10.21 -5.81 -12.14
CA TYR A 146 -11.29 -5.17 -12.89
C TYR A 146 -12.67 -5.39 -12.26
N ASP A 147 -12.78 -6.38 -11.37
CA ASP A 147 -14.08 -6.88 -10.90
C ASP A 147 -14.26 -6.78 -9.38
N VAL A 148 -13.17 -6.76 -8.60
CA VAL A 148 -13.25 -6.70 -7.13
C VAL A 148 -12.51 -5.49 -6.55
N ASN A 149 -13.10 -4.88 -5.53
CA ASN A 149 -12.50 -3.76 -4.82
C ASN A 149 -11.41 -4.24 -3.85
N LEU A 150 -10.15 -4.10 -4.26
CA LEU A 150 -9.00 -4.48 -3.44
C LEU A 150 -8.68 -3.51 -2.30
N THR A 151 -9.32 -2.34 -2.22
CA THR A 151 -9.06 -1.36 -1.15
C THR A 151 -9.77 -1.70 0.16
N LEU A 152 -10.74 -2.62 0.14
CA LEU A 152 -11.50 -3.07 1.30
C LEU A 152 -11.08 -4.48 1.71
N CYS A 153 -11.16 -4.77 3.01
CA CYS A 153 -11.06 -6.14 3.51
C CYS A 153 -12.39 -6.88 3.31
N SER A 154 -12.35 -8.21 3.39
CA SER A 154 -13.47 -9.14 3.20
C SER A 154 -14.69 -8.75 4.03
N GLN A 155 -14.49 -8.41 5.31
CA GLN A 155 -15.58 -8.00 6.20
C GLN A 155 -16.28 -6.74 5.68
N ARG A 156 -15.52 -5.69 5.36
CA ARG A 156 -16.10 -4.44 4.84
C ARG A 156 -16.73 -4.63 3.46
N LEU A 157 -16.16 -5.48 2.62
CA LEU A 157 -16.71 -5.81 1.32
C LEU A 157 -18.06 -6.54 1.45
N HIS A 158 -18.18 -7.43 2.44
CA HIS A 158 -19.44 -8.11 2.78
C HIS A 158 -20.49 -7.13 3.32
N ASP A 159 -20.08 -6.25 4.23
CA ASP A 159 -20.96 -5.23 4.84
C ASP A 159 -21.33 -4.09 3.85
N LEU A 160 -20.79 -4.07 2.62
CA LEU A 160 -21.24 -3.14 1.58
C LEU A 160 -22.71 -3.40 1.25
N GLY A 161 -23.54 -2.37 1.38
CA GLY A 161 -24.93 -2.41 0.92
C GLY A 161 -25.04 -2.63 -0.59
N ASP A 162 -26.16 -3.19 -1.02
CA ASP A 162 -26.38 -3.54 -2.43
C ASP A 162 -26.31 -2.34 -3.37
N GLU A 163 -26.75 -1.17 -2.92
CA GLU A 163 -26.60 0.09 -3.68
C GLU A 163 -25.13 0.43 -3.94
N SER A 164 -24.26 0.26 -2.94
CA SER A 164 -22.83 0.52 -3.08
C SER A 164 -22.17 -0.44 -4.07
N LYS A 165 -22.62 -1.71 -4.11
CA LYS A 165 -22.11 -2.72 -5.06
C LYS A 165 -22.43 -2.39 -6.51
N LEU A 166 -23.48 -1.60 -6.77
CA LEU A 166 -23.83 -1.13 -8.11
C LEU A 166 -22.97 0.04 -8.60
N LEU A 167 -22.27 0.73 -7.69
CA LEU A 167 -21.40 1.85 -8.06
C LEU A 167 -20.15 1.35 -8.80
N PRO A 168 -19.50 2.18 -9.63
CA PRO A 168 -18.18 1.87 -10.16
C PRO A 168 -17.17 1.58 -9.05
N LEU A 169 -16.21 0.67 -9.28
CA LEU A 169 -15.24 0.24 -8.25
C LEU A 169 -14.51 1.40 -7.55
N TRP A 170 -14.18 2.47 -8.28
CA TRP A 170 -13.50 3.64 -7.72
C TRP A 170 -14.36 4.39 -6.68
N ARG A 171 -15.70 4.38 -6.81
CA ARG A 171 -16.61 5.00 -5.84
C ARG A 171 -16.83 4.13 -4.61
N GLN A 172 -16.59 2.84 -4.73
CA GLN A 172 -16.60 1.90 -3.60
C GLN A 172 -15.28 1.93 -2.83
N ALA A 173 -14.22 2.49 -3.42
CA ALA A 173 -12.87 2.40 -2.90
C ALA A 173 -12.71 3.13 -1.56
N GLU A 174 -11.93 2.56 -0.64
CA GLU A 174 -11.45 3.24 0.54
C GLU A 174 -10.28 4.16 0.15
N PRO A 175 -10.43 5.50 0.25
CA PRO A 175 -9.44 6.45 -0.25
C PRO A 175 -8.05 6.27 0.36
N ARG A 176 -7.97 5.80 1.62
CA ARG A 176 -6.69 5.52 2.30
C ARG A 176 -5.81 4.54 1.56
N PHE A 177 -6.39 3.58 0.84
CA PHE A 177 -5.65 2.52 0.17
C PHE A 177 -5.67 2.66 -1.35
N LEU A 178 -6.27 3.74 -1.86
CA LEU A 178 -6.36 4.04 -3.28
C LEU A 178 -5.10 4.81 -3.72
N TRP A 179 -4.11 4.08 -4.23
CA TRP A 179 -2.79 4.61 -4.55
C TRP A 179 -2.82 5.72 -5.60
N ASN A 180 -3.63 5.55 -6.65
CA ASN A 180 -3.76 6.49 -7.75
C ASN A 180 -4.90 7.50 -7.57
N ASN A 181 -5.39 7.73 -6.33
CA ASN A 181 -6.53 8.61 -6.07
C ASN A 181 -6.36 10.01 -6.70
N TYR A 182 -5.23 10.67 -6.43
CA TYR A 182 -4.94 12.01 -6.99
C TYR A 182 -4.88 12.00 -8.52
N MET A 183 -4.19 11.02 -9.10
CA MET A 183 -4.05 10.90 -10.56
C MET A 183 -5.39 10.63 -11.26
N MET A 184 -6.37 10.07 -10.57
CA MET A 184 -7.70 9.82 -11.12
C MET A 184 -8.59 11.06 -11.17
N GLU A 185 -8.31 12.12 -10.40
CA GLU A 185 -9.14 13.33 -10.33
C GLU A 185 -9.51 13.90 -11.72
N PRO A 186 -8.57 14.06 -12.67
CA PRO A 186 -8.91 14.57 -13.99
C PRO A 186 -9.87 13.67 -14.78
N LEU A 187 -9.86 12.35 -14.55
CA LEU A 187 -10.79 11.41 -15.19
C LEU A 187 -12.16 11.45 -14.51
N ILE A 188 -12.19 11.63 -13.18
CA ILE A 188 -13.42 11.80 -12.38
C ILE A 188 -14.16 13.06 -12.84
N ASP A 189 -13.46 14.18 -13.00
CA ASP A 189 -14.02 15.45 -13.46
C ASP A 189 -14.67 15.34 -14.85
N ASN A 190 -14.12 14.48 -15.71
CA ASN A 190 -14.63 14.20 -17.05
C ASN A 190 -15.67 13.06 -17.10
N LYS A 191 -16.10 12.53 -15.94
CA LYS A 191 -17.11 11.47 -15.81
C LYS A 191 -16.75 10.17 -16.57
N LEU A 192 -15.48 9.80 -16.56
CA LEU A 192 -14.94 8.66 -17.30
C LEU A 192 -14.94 7.35 -16.47
N ASP A 193 -16.09 6.99 -15.88
CA ASP A 193 -16.20 5.89 -14.91
C ASP A 193 -15.64 4.54 -15.41
N GLN A 194 -15.77 4.22 -16.69
CA GLN A 194 -15.29 2.97 -17.29
C GLN A 194 -13.76 2.88 -17.46
N PHE A 195 -13.05 4.01 -17.30
CA PHE A 195 -11.61 4.12 -17.41
C PHE A 195 -10.91 4.27 -16.05
N LEU A 196 -11.68 4.49 -14.97
CA LEU A 196 -11.18 4.73 -13.62
C LEU A 196 -10.80 3.42 -12.92
N LEU A 197 -9.55 2.99 -13.10
CA LEU A 197 -9.00 1.75 -12.53
C LEU A 197 -8.46 1.99 -11.11
N PRO A 198 -9.07 1.43 -10.04
CA PRO A 198 -8.54 1.55 -8.69
C PRO A 198 -7.29 0.67 -8.52
N VAL A 199 -6.20 1.26 -8.04
CA VAL A 199 -4.93 0.55 -7.79
C VAL A 199 -4.55 0.66 -6.33
N ILE A 200 -4.14 -0.45 -5.72
CA ILE A 200 -3.53 -0.48 -4.39
C ILE A 200 -2.01 -0.59 -4.52
N GLN A 201 -1.29 -0.08 -3.51
CA GLN A 201 0.11 -0.42 -3.31
C GLN A 201 0.25 -1.36 -2.11
N GLY A 202 0.99 -2.45 -2.24
CA GLY A 202 1.24 -3.40 -1.16
C GLY A 202 1.72 -4.75 -1.64
N SER A 203 1.15 -5.85 -1.15
CA SER A 203 1.56 -7.20 -1.51
C SER A 203 0.34 -8.09 -1.72
N TYR A 204 0.46 -9.06 -2.62
CA TYR A 204 -0.52 -10.11 -2.81
C TYR A 204 0.25 -11.43 -2.90
N GLN A 205 -0.07 -12.35 -2.00
CA GLN A 205 0.52 -13.69 -1.94
C GLN A 205 -0.60 -14.71 -1.75
N ASN A 206 -0.47 -15.90 -2.33
CA ASN A 206 -1.40 -16.99 -2.13
C ASN A 206 -0.68 -18.35 -2.05
N ILE A 207 -1.31 -19.29 -1.36
CA ILE A 207 -0.92 -20.70 -1.36
C ILE A 207 -2.18 -21.55 -1.52
N HIS A 208 -2.05 -22.60 -2.34
CA HIS A 208 -3.07 -23.62 -2.54
C HIS A 208 -2.48 -24.94 -2.04
N ALA A 209 -3.06 -25.51 -0.99
CA ALA A 209 -2.50 -26.68 -0.32
C ALA A 209 -3.57 -27.70 0.04
N LYS A 210 -3.14 -28.93 0.31
CA LYS A 210 -3.98 -29.96 0.94
C LYS A 210 -3.54 -30.15 2.39
N VAL A 211 -4.49 -30.00 3.31
CA VAL A 211 -4.32 -30.30 4.74
C VAL A 211 -5.21 -31.50 5.04
N GLY A 212 -4.58 -32.64 5.30
CA GLY A 212 -5.27 -33.94 5.28
C GLY A 212 -5.89 -34.20 3.92
N ASN A 213 -7.22 -34.40 3.90
CA ASN A 213 -7.99 -34.61 2.66
C ASN A 213 -8.72 -33.36 2.15
N LYS A 214 -8.50 -32.20 2.76
CA LYS A 214 -9.22 -30.97 2.46
C LYS A 214 -8.33 -29.97 1.72
N ASN A 215 -8.89 -29.34 0.70
CA ASN A 215 -8.21 -28.24 -0.01
C ASN A 215 -8.30 -26.97 0.84
N VAL A 216 -7.18 -26.29 1.00
CA VAL A 216 -7.01 -25.10 1.82
C VAL A 216 -6.29 -24.06 0.98
N ASP A 217 -6.98 -22.95 0.74
CA ASP A 217 -6.44 -21.80 0.06
C ASP A 217 -6.22 -20.68 1.09
N VAL A 218 -5.00 -20.15 1.14
CA VAL A 218 -4.67 -19.03 2.02
C VAL A 218 -4.13 -17.89 1.16
N PHE A 219 -4.72 -16.71 1.35
CA PHE A 219 -4.33 -15.48 0.68
C PHE A 219 -3.84 -14.47 1.70
N LEU A 220 -2.86 -13.66 1.31
CA LEU A 220 -2.32 -12.60 2.14
C LEU A 220 -2.24 -11.33 1.30
N ILE A 221 -3.03 -10.33 1.70
CA ILE A 221 -3.11 -9.04 1.00
C ILE A 221 -2.63 -7.95 1.95
N ALA A 222 -1.62 -7.19 1.53
CA ALA A 222 -1.23 -5.94 2.18
C ALA A 222 -1.72 -4.74 1.37
N ARG A 223 -2.26 -3.75 2.08
CA ARG A 223 -2.65 -2.44 1.55
C ARG A 223 -1.91 -1.35 2.30
N ARG A 224 -1.06 -0.61 1.60
CA ARG A 224 -0.30 0.53 2.15
C ARG A 224 -1.14 1.79 2.08
N CYS A 225 -1.21 2.52 3.19
CA CYS A 225 -1.96 3.77 3.26
C CYS A 225 -1.22 4.90 2.54
N THR A 226 -1.95 5.71 1.78
CA THR A 226 -1.44 6.82 0.98
C THR A 226 -1.27 8.12 1.77
N ARG A 227 -1.98 8.29 2.90
CA ARG A 227 -2.03 9.57 3.66
C ARG A 227 -0.69 10.11 4.13
N ARG A 228 0.28 9.22 4.42
CA ARG A 228 1.63 9.61 4.85
C ARG A 228 2.66 8.61 4.35
N THR A 229 2.73 8.41 3.03
CA THR A 229 3.79 7.56 2.49
C THR A 229 5.14 8.27 2.49
N GLY A 230 6.17 7.45 2.45
CA GLY A 230 7.51 7.92 2.19
C GLY A 230 8.54 6.82 2.31
N THR A 231 9.77 7.17 1.98
CA THR A 231 10.95 6.31 2.10
C THR A 231 11.44 6.24 3.54
N ARG A 232 12.27 5.24 3.81
CA ARG A 232 12.89 5.03 5.11
C ARG A 232 13.72 6.27 5.48
N MET A 233 13.71 6.65 6.76
CA MET A 233 14.37 7.85 7.31
C MET A 233 13.71 9.18 6.92
N TRP A 234 13.30 9.35 5.66
CA TRP A 234 12.68 10.59 5.16
C TRP A 234 11.24 10.81 5.68
N ARG A 235 10.49 9.74 5.93
CA ARG A 235 9.13 9.84 6.51
C ARG A 235 8.99 8.90 7.70
N ARG A 236 8.93 9.49 8.90
CA ARG A 236 8.72 8.78 10.17
C ARG A 236 7.68 9.48 11.02
N GLY A 237 7.27 8.80 12.09
CA GLY A 237 6.27 9.29 13.02
C GLY A 237 4.89 9.50 12.41
N ALA A 238 4.11 10.36 13.06
CA ALA A 238 2.84 10.87 12.57
C ALA A 238 2.95 12.33 12.15
N ASP A 239 1.99 12.80 11.34
CA ASP A 239 1.67 14.23 11.25
C ASP A 239 0.76 14.69 12.40
N SER A 240 0.45 15.98 12.42
CA SER A 240 -0.44 16.62 13.38
C SER A 240 -1.87 16.06 13.36
N ASP A 241 -2.30 15.41 12.28
CA ASP A 241 -3.62 14.78 12.15
C ASP A 241 -3.64 13.32 12.61
N GLY A 242 -2.50 12.76 12.99
CA GLY A 242 -2.38 11.38 13.49
C GLY A 242 -2.22 10.34 12.40
N TYR A 243 -1.93 10.74 11.15
CA TYR A 243 -1.59 9.79 10.11
C TYR A 243 -0.14 9.37 10.27
N VAL A 244 0.09 8.07 10.45
CA VAL A 244 1.45 7.52 10.65
C VAL A 244 2.10 7.14 9.34
N ALA A 245 3.42 7.33 9.29
CA ALA A 245 4.22 6.83 8.20
C ALA A 245 4.19 5.29 8.13
N ASN A 246 4.32 4.76 6.92
CA ASN A 246 4.37 3.32 6.64
C ASN A 246 3.20 2.53 7.26
N PHE A 247 1.99 3.11 7.27
CA PHE A 247 0.80 2.39 7.70
C PHE A 247 0.40 1.32 6.67
N VAL A 248 0.27 0.08 7.11
CA VAL A 248 -0.11 -1.06 6.26
C VAL A 248 -1.17 -1.89 6.96
N GLU A 249 -2.26 -2.15 6.25
CA GLU A 249 -3.27 -3.16 6.62
C GLU A 249 -2.88 -4.49 5.96
N THR A 250 -2.71 -5.54 6.76
CA THR A 250 -2.44 -6.90 6.30
C THR A 250 -3.66 -7.77 6.60
N GLU A 251 -4.23 -8.38 5.58
CA GLU A 251 -5.36 -9.29 5.68
C GLU A 251 -4.96 -10.69 5.25
N GLN A 252 -5.19 -11.66 6.14
CA GLN A 252 -5.06 -13.07 5.86
C GLN A 252 -6.44 -13.66 5.63
N ILE A 253 -6.67 -14.22 4.44
CA ILE A 253 -7.92 -14.87 4.06
C ILE A 253 -7.69 -16.38 3.96
N LEU A 254 -8.61 -17.17 4.52
CA LEU A 254 -8.68 -18.61 4.39
C LEU A 254 -9.96 -18.97 3.63
N GLN A 255 -9.83 -19.81 2.61
CA GLN A 255 -10.97 -20.44 1.92
C GLN A 255 -10.82 -21.96 1.95
N SER A 256 -11.84 -22.65 2.46
CA SER A 256 -11.88 -24.11 2.49
C SER A 256 -13.31 -24.60 2.79
N ASN A 257 -13.73 -25.69 2.14
CA ASN A 257 -15.06 -26.30 2.31
C ASN A 257 -16.22 -25.28 2.21
N GLY A 258 -16.14 -24.31 1.30
CA GLY A 258 -17.16 -23.25 1.15
C GLY A 258 -17.15 -22.17 2.24
N PHE A 259 -16.37 -22.32 3.32
CA PHE A 259 -16.16 -21.26 4.31
C PHE A 259 -15.12 -20.25 3.81
N THR A 260 -15.32 -18.98 4.15
CA THR A 260 -14.34 -17.90 3.96
C THR A 260 -14.09 -17.21 5.28
N ALA A 261 -12.85 -17.26 5.78
CA ALA A 261 -12.43 -16.52 6.96
C ALA A 261 -11.45 -15.41 6.60
N SER A 262 -11.49 -14.29 7.31
CA SER A 262 -10.57 -13.17 7.13
C SER A 262 -10.11 -12.63 8.48
N PHE A 263 -8.81 -12.37 8.60
CA PHE A 263 -8.21 -11.75 9.77
C PHE A 263 -7.32 -10.57 9.37
N VAL A 264 -7.63 -9.40 9.91
CA VAL A 264 -6.92 -8.15 9.63
C VAL A 264 -6.01 -7.76 10.79
N GLN A 265 -4.78 -7.36 10.46
CA GLN A 265 -3.83 -6.74 11.39
C GLN A 265 -3.28 -5.46 10.75
N VAL A 266 -2.85 -4.50 11.57
CA VAL A 266 -2.24 -3.26 11.08
C VAL A 266 -0.85 -3.06 11.64
N ARG A 267 -0.02 -2.34 10.89
CA ARG A 267 1.28 -1.85 11.36
C ARG A 267 1.51 -0.43 10.92
N GLY A 268 2.37 0.28 11.63
CA GLY A 268 2.75 1.65 11.28
C GLY A 268 3.86 2.20 12.16
N SER A 269 4.31 3.41 11.86
CA SER A 269 5.26 4.14 12.70
C SER A 269 4.68 4.48 14.08
N ILE A 270 5.53 4.94 15.00
CA ILE A 270 5.09 5.39 16.32
C ILE A 270 4.26 6.69 16.16
N PRO A 271 3.06 6.82 16.75
CA PRO A 271 2.08 7.85 16.39
C PRO A 271 2.29 9.21 17.08
N PHE A 272 3.47 9.81 16.91
CA PHE A 272 3.74 11.21 17.25
C PHE A 272 4.84 11.78 16.34
N LEU A 273 5.11 13.09 16.40
CA LEU A 273 6.15 13.69 15.55
C LEU A 273 7.54 13.30 16.04
N TRP A 274 8.26 12.56 15.20
CA TRP A 274 9.68 12.33 15.36
C TRP A 274 10.30 12.07 14.00
N GLU A 275 11.57 12.42 13.89
CA GLU A 275 12.35 12.30 12.68
C GLU A 275 13.67 11.59 12.93
N GLN A 276 14.26 11.13 11.85
CA GLN A 276 15.60 10.54 11.82
C GLN A 276 16.27 11.05 10.56
N ILE A 277 16.78 12.28 10.65
CA ILE A 277 17.40 12.97 9.51
C ILE A 277 18.68 12.23 9.13
N VAL A 278 18.85 11.97 7.83
CA VAL A 278 20.03 11.30 7.29
C VAL A 278 21.23 12.27 7.34
N ASP A 279 22.31 11.85 7.99
CA ASP A 279 23.53 12.65 8.21
C ASP A 279 24.81 11.90 7.80
N LEU A 280 24.70 10.95 6.85
CA LEU A 280 25.74 9.99 6.44
C LEU A 280 26.20 9.02 7.55
N THR A 281 25.72 9.13 8.79
CA THR A 281 26.05 8.16 9.82
C THR A 281 25.28 6.84 9.58
N TYR A 282 25.86 5.72 10.01
CA TYR A 282 25.23 4.41 9.88
C TYR A 282 23.90 4.31 10.64
N LYS A 283 23.78 5.01 11.78
CA LYS A 283 22.55 5.10 12.58
C LYS A 283 22.34 6.55 13.03
N PRO A 284 21.59 7.35 12.25
CA PRO A 284 21.31 8.73 12.60
C PRO A 284 20.48 8.85 13.88
N HIS A 285 20.60 10.00 14.55
CA HIS A 285 19.89 10.28 15.80
C HIS A 285 18.38 10.40 15.60
N PHE A 286 17.62 10.15 16.67
CA PHE A 286 16.17 10.41 16.68
C PHE A 286 15.89 11.74 17.34
N ASP A 287 15.16 12.59 16.65
CA ASP A 287 14.69 13.86 17.18
C ASP A 287 13.18 13.80 17.39
N ILE A 288 12.75 14.02 18.63
CA ILE A 288 11.33 14.11 18.99
C ILE A 288 10.94 15.57 18.89
N ILE A 289 10.10 15.87 17.91
CA ILE A 289 9.60 17.21 17.60
C ILE A 289 8.30 17.43 18.38
N SER A 290 8.05 18.66 18.84
CA SER A 290 6.79 19.05 19.48
C SER A 290 6.32 18.05 20.55
N ARG A 291 7.17 17.79 21.55
CA ARG A 291 6.94 16.78 22.61
C ARG A 291 5.60 16.92 23.33
N GLU A 292 5.08 18.14 23.39
CA GLU A 292 3.82 18.52 24.03
C GLU A 292 2.60 18.09 23.19
N GLU A 293 2.75 17.94 21.87
CA GLU A 293 1.67 17.52 20.98
C GLU A 293 1.48 16.00 20.92
N ALA A 294 2.45 15.22 21.42
CA ALA A 294 2.43 13.77 21.32
C ALA A 294 1.12 13.14 21.84
N PRO A 295 0.58 13.49 23.03
CA PRO A 295 -0.68 12.91 23.52
C PRO A 295 -1.86 13.16 22.57
N ARG A 296 -1.99 14.40 22.05
CA ARG A 296 -3.07 14.80 21.12
C ARG A 296 -3.03 14.00 19.82
N ILE A 297 -1.83 13.73 19.32
CA ILE A 297 -1.63 13.05 18.04
C ILE A 297 -1.83 11.55 18.19
N VAL A 298 -1.37 10.97 19.31
CA VAL A 298 -1.67 9.59 19.67
C VAL A 298 -3.17 9.40 19.81
N GLU A 299 -3.87 10.30 20.51
CA GLU A 299 -5.33 10.25 20.64
C GLU A 299 -6.03 10.27 19.27
N ARG A 300 -5.70 11.24 18.40
CA ARG A 300 -6.25 11.31 17.03
C ARG A 300 -6.02 10.02 16.24
N HIS A 301 -4.81 9.47 16.30
CA HIS A 301 -4.47 8.23 15.61
C HIS A 301 -5.32 7.06 16.09
N PHE A 302 -5.47 6.88 17.40
CA PHE A 302 -6.26 5.79 17.96
C PHE A 302 -7.76 5.97 17.79
N LEU A 303 -8.27 7.21 17.73
CA LEU A 303 -9.64 7.49 17.36
C LEU A 303 -9.94 7.06 15.92
N ASP A 304 -9.05 7.34 14.96
CA ASP A 304 -9.20 6.88 13.56
C ASP A 304 -9.16 5.35 13.47
N LEU A 305 -8.27 4.70 14.22
CA LEU A 305 -8.22 3.24 14.28
C LEU A 305 -9.49 2.65 14.89
N ARG A 306 -9.99 3.18 16.00
CA ARG A 306 -11.20 2.68 16.65
C ARG A 306 -12.42 2.79 15.77
N LYS A 307 -12.58 3.94 15.11
CA LYS A 307 -13.68 4.16 14.17
C LYS A 307 -13.70 3.13 13.04
N LYS A 308 -12.53 2.64 12.64
CA LYS A 308 -12.37 1.77 11.47
C LYS A 308 -12.31 0.28 11.80
N TYR A 309 -11.77 -0.10 12.96
CA TYR A 309 -11.49 -1.49 13.32
C TYR A 309 -12.09 -1.94 14.65
N GLY A 310 -12.74 -1.04 15.41
CA GLY A 310 -13.26 -1.35 16.75
C GLY A 310 -12.16 -1.26 17.81
N SER A 311 -12.08 -2.24 18.70
CA SER A 311 -11.05 -2.26 19.75
C SER A 311 -9.63 -2.29 19.15
N VAL A 312 -8.63 -1.77 19.87
CA VAL A 312 -7.24 -1.73 19.41
C VAL A 312 -6.28 -2.18 20.51
N ILE A 313 -5.44 -3.16 20.19
CA ILE A 313 -4.27 -3.48 21.00
C ILE A 313 -3.00 -3.02 20.28
N ALA A 314 -2.24 -2.15 20.94
CA ALA A 314 -0.97 -1.62 20.44
C ALA A 314 0.20 -2.44 20.99
N VAL A 315 0.94 -3.10 20.10
CA VAL A 315 2.12 -3.90 20.42
C VAL A 315 3.37 -3.13 20.01
N ASP A 316 4.10 -2.61 20.99
CA ASP A 316 5.37 -1.90 20.81
C ASP A 316 6.56 -2.86 20.91
N LEU A 317 7.28 -3.06 19.79
CA LEU A 317 8.43 -3.98 19.69
C LEU A 317 9.79 -3.29 19.85
N VAL A 318 9.79 -2.06 20.36
CA VAL A 318 10.97 -1.20 20.47
C VAL A 318 11.85 -1.59 21.64
N ASN A 319 13.15 -1.30 21.53
CA ASN A 319 14.11 -1.55 22.61
C ASN A 319 13.91 -0.55 23.75
N LYS A 320 14.02 -1.02 25.00
CA LYS A 320 13.99 -0.12 26.17
C LYS A 320 15.25 0.72 26.36
N HIS A 321 16.33 0.40 25.66
CA HIS A 321 17.64 1.03 25.87
C HIS A 321 18.01 2.02 24.76
N GLY A 322 18.81 3.01 25.11
CA GLY A 322 19.36 3.98 24.18
C GLY A 322 18.32 4.95 23.61
N SER A 323 18.57 5.42 22.38
CA SER A 323 17.72 6.41 21.71
C SER A 323 16.33 5.85 21.36
N GLU A 324 16.23 4.54 21.09
CA GLU A 324 14.97 3.81 20.90
C GLU A 324 14.11 3.79 22.17
N GLY A 325 14.75 3.62 23.34
CA GLY A 325 14.06 3.62 24.63
C GLY A 325 13.37 4.95 24.93
N ARG A 326 13.95 6.08 24.51
CA ARG A 326 13.31 7.41 24.67
C ARG A 326 12.03 7.53 23.84
N LEU A 327 12.00 6.96 22.64
CA LEU A 327 10.81 6.95 21.79
C LEU A 327 9.72 6.05 22.39
N SER A 328 10.11 4.87 22.87
CA SER A 328 9.18 3.93 23.51
C SER A 328 8.59 4.50 24.80
N GLN A 329 9.42 5.12 25.66
CA GLN A 329 8.93 5.79 26.87
C GLN A 329 7.95 6.92 26.51
N ARG A 330 8.29 7.76 25.55
CA ARG A 330 7.40 8.84 25.11
C ARG A 330 6.07 8.30 24.57
N TYR A 331 6.10 7.18 23.86
CA TYR A 331 4.88 6.55 23.37
C TYR A 331 4.01 6.06 24.53
N ALA A 332 4.62 5.35 25.49
CA ALA A 332 3.95 4.86 26.68
C ALA A 332 3.32 6.01 27.49
N ASP A 333 4.04 7.11 27.71
CA ASP A 333 3.52 8.29 28.41
C ASP A 333 2.36 8.94 27.65
N ALA A 334 2.45 9.02 26.32
CA ALA A 334 1.45 9.68 25.49
C ALA A 334 0.17 8.85 25.29
N ILE A 335 0.27 7.51 25.30
CA ILE A 335 -0.89 6.62 25.17
C ILE A 335 -1.60 6.38 26.51
N GLN A 336 -0.90 6.52 27.64
CA GLN A 336 -1.44 6.27 28.98
C GLN A 336 -2.81 6.93 29.25
N PRO A 337 -3.08 8.19 28.86
CA PRO A 337 -4.35 8.85 29.14
C PRO A 337 -5.55 8.28 28.35
N ILE A 338 -5.30 7.59 27.23
CA ILE A 338 -6.36 7.06 26.35
C ILE A 338 -6.59 5.56 26.53
N LEU A 339 -5.83 4.90 27.41
CA LEU A 339 -6.02 3.48 27.71
C LEU A 339 -7.41 3.24 28.29
N SER A 340 -8.06 2.19 27.81
CA SER A 340 -9.42 1.80 28.17
C SER A 340 -9.64 0.33 27.82
N ASP A 341 -10.84 -0.21 28.07
CA ASP A 341 -11.18 -1.58 27.65
C ASP A 341 -11.04 -1.78 26.13
N ASP A 342 -11.24 -0.70 25.34
CA ASP A 342 -11.11 -0.70 23.88
C ASP A 342 -9.69 -0.34 23.39
N ILE A 343 -8.80 0.15 24.25
CA ILE A 343 -7.42 0.53 23.88
C ILE A 343 -6.45 -0.05 24.89
N ARG A 344 -5.76 -1.12 24.50
CA ARG A 344 -4.71 -1.76 25.30
C ARG A 344 -3.33 -1.48 24.71
N TYR A 345 -2.34 -1.25 25.57
CA TYR A 345 -0.94 -1.09 25.19
C TYR A 345 -0.08 -2.20 25.79
N VAL A 346 0.74 -2.85 24.95
CA VAL A 346 1.65 -3.92 25.33
C VAL A 346 3.04 -3.59 24.79
N HIS A 347 3.99 -3.39 25.70
CA HIS A 347 5.39 -3.23 25.34
C HIS A 347 6.13 -4.57 25.42
N PHE A 348 6.78 -4.97 24.32
CA PHE A 348 7.56 -6.20 24.23
C PHE A 348 8.97 -5.92 23.67
N ASP A 349 10.00 -6.01 24.51
CA ASP A 349 11.39 -5.77 24.08
C ASP A 349 11.88 -6.93 23.19
N PHE A 350 11.67 -6.80 21.89
CA PHE A 350 11.91 -7.86 20.94
C PHE A 350 13.39 -8.29 20.91
N HIS A 351 14.34 -7.36 20.97
CA HIS A 351 15.76 -7.74 20.92
C HIS A 351 16.21 -8.41 22.20
N ARG A 352 15.79 -7.92 23.35
CA ARG A 352 16.16 -8.56 24.62
C ARG A 352 15.56 -9.95 24.73
N ILE A 353 14.30 -10.10 24.33
CA ILE A 353 13.56 -11.35 24.53
C ILE A 353 13.92 -12.36 23.44
N CYS A 354 13.80 -12.00 22.16
CA CYS A 354 14.01 -12.92 21.04
C CYS A 354 15.46 -12.96 20.53
N GLY A 355 16.26 -11.92 20.82
CA GLY A 355 17.64 -11.84 20.35
C GLY A 355 17.75 -11.91 18.83
N HIS A 356 18.77 -12.62 18.35
CA HIS A 356 18.98 -12.85 16.92
C HIS A 356 18.41 -14.18 16.41
N ILE A 357 17.98 -15.09 17.30
CA ILE A 357 17.75 -16.51 16.97
C ILE A 357 16.51 -17.11 17.69
N HIS A 358 16.04 -16.56 18.83
CA HIS A 358 15.04 -17.19 19.70
C HIS A 358 13.62 -16.66 19.52
N PHE A 359 13.09 -16.75 18.30
CA PHE A 359 11.74 -16.27 18.01
C PHE A 359 10.63 -17.16 18.58
N GLU A 360 10.95 -18.37 19.07
CA GLU A 360 10.01 -19.19 19.84
C GLU A 360 9.48 -18.44 21.07
N ARG A 361 10.26 -17.50 21.62
CA ARG A 361 9.86 -16.64 22.74
C ARG A 361 8.78 -15.62 22.38
N LEU A 362 8.35 -15.55 21.11
CA LEU A 362 7.15 -14.82 20.74
C LEU A 362 5.88 -15.46 21.31
N SER A 363 5.94 -16.72 21.76
CA SER A 363 4.86 -17.31 22.57
C SER A 363 4.55 -16.45 23.79
N LEU A 364 5.57 -15.88 24.45
CA LEU A 364 5.37 -14.99 25.61
C LEU A 364 4.59 -13.71 25.28
N LEU A 365 4.70 -13.23 24.04
CA LEU A 365 3.88 -12.12 23.57
C LEU A 365 2.46 -12.59 23.27
N TYR A 366 2.32 -13.75 22.64
CA TYR A 366 1.02 -14.36 22.37
C TYR A 366 0.23 -14.57 23.66
N ASP A 367 0.85 -15.12 24.71
CA ASP A 367 0.21 -15.35 26.01
C ASP A 367 -0.32 -14.06 26.66
N GLN A 368 0.27 -12.90 26.34
CA GLN A 368 -0.19 -11.58 26.84
C GLN A 368 -1.36 -10.99 26.04
N ILE A 369 -1.63 -11.50 24.84
CA ILE A 369 -2.64 -10.95 23.92
C ILE A 369 -3.69 -11.99 23.50
N GLU A 370 -3.57 -13.23 23.94
CA GLU A 370 -4.47 -14.32 23.59
C GLU A 370 -5.92 -14.04 24.03
N ASP A 371 -6.11 -13.46 25.21
CA ASP A 371 -7.40 -13.02 25.73
C ASP A 371 -8.07 -12.03 24.77
N TYR A 372 -7.29 -11.06 24.28
CA TYR A 372 -7.73 -10.06 23.32
C TYR A 372 -8.12 -10.69 21.98
N LEU A 373 -7.27 -11.57 21.42
CA LEU A 373 -7.53 -12.24 20.14
C LEU A 373 -8.79 -13.11 20.21
N THR A 374 -9.01 -13.79 21.34
CA THR A 374 -10.20 -14.62 21.58
C THR A 374 -11.47 -13.76 21.68
N ALA A 375 -11.39 -12.62 22.37
CA ALA A 375 -12.52 -11.71 22.54
C ALA A 375 -12.94 -11.03 21.23
N HIS A 376 -11.98 -10.59 20.41
CA HIS A 376 -12.24 -9.81 19.20
C HIS A 376 -12.33 -10.61 17.90
N ARG A 377 -12.04 -11.91 17.96
CA ARG A 377 -12.28 -12.91 16.91
C ARG A 377 -11.71 -12.52 15.54
N TYR A 378 -12.28 -13.10 14.49
CA TYR A 378 -11.99 -12.89 13.08
C TYR A 378 -13.31 -12.94 12.30
N PHE A 379 -13.29 -12.48 11.06
CA PHE A 379 -14.45 -12.57 10.18
C PHE A 379 -14.62 -13.99 9.63
N LEU A 380 -15.84 -14.55 9.67
CA LEU A 380 -16.14 -15.88 9.12
C LEU A 380 -17.49 -15.91 8.42
N LEU A 381 -17.49 -16.38 7.17
CA LEU A 381 -18.68 -16.70 6.39
C LEU A 381 -18.84 -18.21 6.26
N ASN A 382 -20.08 -18.68 6.30
CA ASN A 382 -20.43 -20.06 5.97
C ASN A 382 -20.55 -20.27 4.45
N GLU A 383 -20.87 -21.51 4.06
CA GLU A 383 -21.10 -21.93 2.67
C GLU A 383 -22.21 -21.15 1.96
N ASN A 384 -23.18 -20.61 2.71
CA ASN A 384 -24.29 -19.81 2.20
C ASN A 384 -23.96 -18.31 2.12
N GLY A 385 -22.76 -17.89 2.52
CA GLY A 385 -22.36 -16.47 2.60
C GLY A 385 -22.90 -15.71 3.80
N GLU A 386 -23.44 -16.41 4.81
CA GLU A 386 -23.95 -15.82 6.04
C GLU A 386 -22.81 -15.57 7.04
N LYS A 387 -22.85 -14.42 7.70
CA LYS A 387 -21.85 -14.00 8.70
C LYS A 387 -22.01 -14.78 10.00
N ILE A 388 -21.03 -15.63 10.30
CA ILE A 388 -20.96 -16.41 11.56
C ILE A 388 -20.20 -15.64 12.63
N GLU A 389 -19.06 -15.06 12.25
CA GLU A 389 -18.17 -14.32 13.16
C GLU A 389 -17.81 -12.97 12.55
N GLU A 390 -17.59 -11.98 13.41
CA GLU A 390 -17.17 -10.64 13.03
C GLU A 390 -15.91 -10.26 13.80
N GLN A 391 -14.93 -9.68 13.11
CA GLN A 391 -13.76 -9.12 13.75
C GLN A 391 -14.10 -7.74 14.32
N THR A 392 -13.99 -7.58 15.65
CA THR A 392 -14.36 -6.36 16.38
C THR A 392 -13.17 -5.60 16.98
N GLY A 393 -11.95 -6.04 16.67
CA GLY A 393 -10.73 -5.40 17.13
C GLY A 393 -9.52 -5.72 16.26
N VAL A 394 -8.43 -4.96 16.43
CA VAL A 394 -7.22 -5.08 15.61
C VAL A 394 -5.95 -5.02 16.44
N VAL A 395 -4.98 -5.86 16.07
CA VAL A 395 -3.60 -5.76 16.57
C VAL A 395 -2.83 -4.75 15.73
N ARG A 396 -2.37 -3.68 16.37
CA ARG A 396 -1.51 -2.66 15.80
C ARG A 396 -0.07 -2.88 16.26
N THR A 397 0.79 -3.32 15.35
CA THR A 397 2.22 -3.52 15.66
C THR A 397 3.07 -2.33 15.22
N ASN A 398 4.04 -1.91 16.03
CA ASN A 398 5.02 -0.92 15.63
C ASN A 398 6.45 -1.33 15.98
N CYS A 399 7.38 -0.83 15.17
CA CYS A 399 8.82 -0.92 15.36
C CYS A 399 9.47 0.29 14.68
N ILE A 400 10.67 0.69 15.13
CA ILE A 400 11.40 1.81 14.51
C ILE A 400 11.96 1.42 13.14
N ASP A 401 12.69 0.31 13.04
CA ASP A 401 13.56 0.06 11.87
C ASP A 401 13.36 -1.26 11.12
N CYS A 402 12.62 -2.21 11.69
CA CYS A 402 12.59 -3.57 11.16
C CYS A 402 11.16 -3.94 10.81
N LEU A 403 10.86 -3.81 9.51
CA LEU A 403 9.74 -4.56 8.93
C LEU A 403 9.85 -6.05 9.30
N ASP A 404 11.07 -6.56 9.47
CA ASP A 404 11.33 -7.94 9.88
C ASP A 404 10.70 -8.28 11.25
N ARG A 405 10.79 -7.40 12.27
CA ARG A 405 10.20 -7.68 13.60
C ARG A 405 8.69 -7.66 13.54
N THR A 406 8.13 -6.64 12.88
CA THR A 406 6.68 -6.53 12.73
C THR A 406 6.12 -7.65 11.87
N ASN A 407 6.81 -8.04 10.79
CA ASN A 407 6.40 -9.15 9.92
C ASN A 407 6.44 -10.49 10.66
N VAL A 408 7.49 -10.77 11.43
CA VAL A 408 7.56 -12.01 12.22
C VAL A 408 6.46 -12.04 13.29
N THR A 409 6.22 -10.93 13.99
CA THR A 409 5.13 -10.85 14.98
C THR A 409 3.76 -11.03 14.31
N GLN A 410 3.48 -10.33 13.20
CA GLN A 410 2.21 -10.48 12.47
C GLN A 410 2.03 -11.88 11.89
N SER A 411 3.10 -12.52 11.42
CA SER A 411 3.08 -13.91 10.93
C SER A 411 2.78 -14.90 12.06
N MET A 412 3.34 -14.70 13.24
CA MET A 412 3.04 -15.52 14.42
C MET A 412 1.57 -15.41 14.83
N ILE A 413 1.05 -14.18 14.92
CA ILE A 413 -0.37 -13.95 15.25
C ILE A 413 -1.27 -14.55 14.15
N GLY A 414 -0.93 -14.31 12.87
CA GLY A 414 -1.65 -14.84 11.72
C GLY A 414 -1.70 -16.37 11.71
N ARG A 415 -0.61 -17.04 12.09
CA ARG A 415 -0.55 -18.50 12.26
C ARG A 415 -1.50 -18.97 13.35
N LYS A 416 -1.48 -18.35 14.52
CA LYS A 416 -2.34 -18.75 15.65
C LYS A 416 -3.82 -18.59 15.31
N VAL A 417 -4.18 -17.48 14.68
CA VAL A 417 -5.54 -17.27 14.19
C VAL A 417 -5.91 -18.26 13.08
N LEU A 418 -4.98 -18.58 12.17
CA LEU A 418 -5.21 -19.59 11.12
C LEU A 418 -5.47 -20.98 11.71
N GLU A 419 -4.71 -21.38 12.73
CA GLU A 419 -4.94 -22.64 13.46
C GLU A 419 -6.35 -22.66 14.06
N CYS A 420 -6.78 -21.58 14.72
CA CYS A 420 -8.15 -21.46 15.25
C CYS A 420 -9.21 -21.53 14.14
N GLN A 421 -8.98 -20.86 13.00
CA GLN A 421 -9.89 -20.88 11.86
C GLN A 421 -10.04 -22.28 11.27
N LEU A 422 -8.92 -22.97 11.01
CA LEU A 422 -8.89 -24.32 10.46
C LEU A 422 -9.55 -25.34 11.40
N LYS A 423 -9.38 -25.19 12.72
CA LYS A 423 -10.10 -26.00 13.71
C LYS A 423 -11.61 -25.73 13.70
N LYS A 424 -12.01 -24.46 13.65
CA LYS A 424 -13.42 -24.05 13.64
C LYS A 424 -14.19 -24.60 12.44
N ILE A 425 -13.57 -24.63 11.26
CA ILE A 425 -14.17 -25.17 10.02
C ILE A 425 -13.93 -26.69 9.86
N GLY A 426 -13.38 -27.35 10.89
CA GLY A 426 -13.15 -28.79 10.94
C GLY A 426 -12.11 -29.30 9.94
N VAL A 427 -11.21 -28.45 9.44
CA VAL A 427 -10.06 -28.89 8.63
C VAL A 427 -9.00 -29.56 9.50
N LEU A 428 -8.72 -28.98 10.67
CA LEU A 428 -7.84 -29.55 11.69
C LEU A 428 -8.66 -30.14 12.83
N GLY A 429 -8.18 -31.25 13.40
CA GLY A 429 -8.69 -31.77 14.67
C GLY A 429 -8.41 -30.82 15.85
N SER A 430 -9.08 -31.04 16.99
CA SER A 430 -8.90 -30.22 18.20
C SER A 430 -7.44 -30.19 18.68
N ASP A 431 -6.76 -31.31 18.57
CA ASP A 431 -5.37 -31.49 19.03
C ASP A 431 -4.33 -31.32 17.91
N GLU A 432 -4.77 -31.20 16.66
CA GLU A 432 -3.87 -30.99 15.52
C GLU A 432 -3.42 -29.52 15.42
N ALA A 433 -2.24 -29.31 14.86
CA ALA A 433 -1.66 -28.00 14.59
C ALA A 433 -1.11 -27.92 13.17
N ILE A 434 -0.84 -26.71 12.68
CA ILE A 434 -0.23 -26.52 11.35
C ILE A 434 1.13 -27.20 11.26
N SER A 435 1.87 -27.31 12.38
CA SER A 435 3.16 -28.00 12.44
C SER A 435 3.08 -29.49 12.09
N ASP A 436 1.91 -30.12 12.25
CA ASP A 436 1.70 -31.53 11.93
C ASP A 436 1.60 -31.77 10.41
N TYR A 437 1.53 -30.69 9.62
CA TYR A 437 1.47 -30.69 8.17
C TYR A 437 2.68 -29.93 7.57
N PRO A 438 3.87 -30.56 7.49
CA PRO A 438 5.12 -29.86 7.17
C PRO A 438 5.15 -29.13 5.83
N SER A 439 4.46 -29.66 4.81
CA SER A 439 4.35 -29.01 3.50
C SER A 439 3.55 -27.71 3.58
N PHE A 440 2.40 -27.74 4.24
CA PHE A 440 1.56 -26.56 4.45
C PHE A 440 2.26 -25.53 5.34
N ASP A 441 2.94 -25.98 6.40
CA ASP A 441 3.77 -25.12 7.26
C ASP A 441 4.85 -24.40 6.44
N ALA A 442 5.63 -25.13 5.63
CA ALA A 442 6.66 -24.54 4.78
C ALA A 442 6.09 -23.52 3.78
N SER A 443 4.95 -23.82 3.15
CA SER A 443 4.26 -22.89 2.27
C SER A 443 3.78 -21.63 3.00
N PHE A 444 3.22 -21.76 4.21
CA PHE A 444 2.80 -20.63 5.03
C PHE A 444 3.99 -19.73 5.42
N LYS A 445 5.13 -20.34 5.78
CA LYS A 445 6.38 -19.63 6.06
C LYS A 445 6.87 -18.84 4.85
N VAL A 446 6.85 -19.45 3.66
CA VAL A 446 7.24 -18.77 2.41
C VAL A 446 6.28 -17.62 2.07
N LEU A 447 4.96 -17.83 2.23
CA LEU A 447 3.92 -16.81 2.02
C LEU A 447 4.22 -15.53 2.81
N TRP A 448 4.42 -15.65 4.13
CA TRP A 448 4.73 -14.50 5.00
C TRP A 448 6.10 -13.90 4.77
N ALA A 449 7.07 -14.69 4.31
CA ALA A 449 8.39 -14.18 3.96
C ALA A 449 8.34 -13.29 2.71
N ASN A 450 7.65 -13.74 1.67
CA ASN A 450 7.49 -12.97 0.42
C ASN A 450 6.69 -11.68 0.67
N HIS A 451 5.64 -11.76 1.49
CA HIS A 451 4.89 -10.58 1.95
C HIS A 451 5.78 -9.56 2.68
N GLY A 452 6.66 -10.04 3.57
CA GLY A 452 7.64 -9.20 4.24
C GLY A 452 8.61 -8.54 3.26
N ASP A 453 9.13 -9.31 2.30
CA ASP A 453 10.06 -8.83 1.28
C ASP A 453 9.41 -7.73 0.40
N ASP A 454 8.21 -7.96 -0.10
CA ASP A 454 7.48 -7.01 -0.95
C ASP A 454 7.30 -5.64 -0.29
N ILE A 455 6.83 -5.64 0.96
CA ILE A 455 6.60 -4.38 1.67
C ILE A 455 7.93 -3.72 2.07
N SER A 456 8.98 -4.50 2.29
CA SER A 456 10.33 -3.96 2.57
C SER A 456 10.88 -3.23 1.37
N ILE A 457 10.72 -3.79 0.17
CA ILE A 457 11.19 -3.17 -1.08
C ILE A 457 10.50 -1.83 -1.30
N GLN A 458 9.20 -1.75 -1.01
CA GLN A 458 8.43 -0.51 -1.16
C GLN A 458 8.88 0.60 -0.19
N TYR A 459 9.27 0.24 1.02
CA TYR A 459 9.66 1.21 2.05
C TYR A 459 11.16 1.55 2.05
N SER A 460 12.02 0.57 1.79
CA SER A 460 13.49 0.68 1.95
C SER A 460 14.29 0.32 0.69
N GLY A 461 13.60 0.01 -0.42
CA GLY A 461 14.21 -0.36 -1.70
C GLY A 461 14.93 -1.72 -1.72
N THR A 462 14.87 -2.49 -0.64
CA THR A 462 15.48 -3.82 -0.53
C THR A 462 14.54 -4.82 0.14
N PRO A 463 14.70 -6.13 -0.12
CA PRO A 463 13.99 -7.19 0.61
C PRO A 463 14.16 -7.08 2.13
N ALA A 464 13.31 -7.77 2.89
CA ALA A 464 13.38 -7.76 4.34
C ALA A 464 14.72 -8.37 4.79
N LEU A 465 15.29 -7.84 5.89
CA LEU A 465 16.43 -8.52 6.49
C LEU A 465 15.89 -9.73 7.26
N LYS A 466 16.69 -10.78 7.40
CA LYS A 466 16.27 -12.01 8.07
C LYS A 466 15.08 -12.71 7.42
N GLY A 467 14.79 -12.47 6.13
CA GLY A 467 13.72 -13.17 5.40
C GLY A 467 13.83 -14.71 5.50
N ASP A 468 15.06 -15.22 5.56
CA ASP A 468 15.38 -16.64 5.77
C ASP A 468 14.82 -17.20 7.07
N PHE A 469 14.72 -16.39 8.11
CA PHE A 469 14.12 -16.82 9.37
C PHE A 469 12.62 -17.11 9.19
N VAL A 470 11.92 -16.24 8.46
CA VAL A 470 10.51 -16.45 8.15
C VAL A 470 10.35 -17.67 7.24
N ARG A 471 11.22 -17.84 6.24
CA ARG A 471 11.18 -18.97 5.27
C ARG A 471 11.50 -20.33 5.90
N TYR A 472 12.50 -20.41 6.76
CA TYR A 472 13.08 -21.69 7.21
C TYR A 472 13.02 -21.89 8.73
N GLY A 473 12.54 -20.90 9.49
CA GLY A 473 12.52 -20.95 10.97
C GLY A 473 13.91 -20.88 11.62
N LYS A 474 14.99 -20.75 10.83
CA LYS A 474 16.39 -20.66 11.29
C LYS A 474 17.18 -19.75 10.35
N ARG A 475 18.26 -19.13 10.86
CA ARG A 475 19.18 -18.34 10.03
C ARG A 475 20.11 -19.24 9.23
N THR A 476 20.21 -19.02 7.92
CA THR A 476 21.16 -19.70 7.03
C THR A 476 22.41 -18.84 6.80
N ILE A 477 23.57 -19.45 6.51
CA ILE A 477 24.82 -18.73 6.20
C ILE A 477 24.65 -17.87 4.95
N GLN A 478 23.94 -18.39 3.93
CA GLN A 478 23.60 -17.65 2.71
C GLN A 478 22.71 -16.44 3.01
N GLY A 479 21.76 -16.57 3.95
CA GLY A 479 20.93 -15.49 4.44
C GLY A 479 21.70 -14.37 5.14
N ILE A 480 22.75 -14.72 5.88
CA ILE A 480 23.60 -13.72 6.55
C ILE A 480 24.38 -12.88 5.53
N VAL A 481 24.89 -13.51 4.46
CA VAL A 481 25.57 -12.77 3.36
C VAL A 481 24.59 -11.88 2.61
N LYS A 482 23.40 -12.39 2.30
CA LYS A 482 22.32 -11.63 1.65
C LYS A 482 21.84 -10.45 2.52
N ASP A 483 21.72 -10.66 3.83
CA ASP A 483 21.42 -9.60 4.80
C ASP A 483 22.50 -8.50 4.80
N GLY A 484 23.78 -8.88 4.71
CA GLY A 484 24.89 -7.95 4.61
C GLY A 484 24.83 -7.09 3.34
N TRP A 485 24.57 -7.71 2.19
CA TRP A 485 24.37 -6.99 0.93
C TRP A 485 23.16 -6.05 0.97
N ASN A 486 22.02 -6.53 1.49
CA ASN A 486 20.82 -5.72 1.65
C ASN A 486 21.05 -4.54 2.59
N ALA A 487 21.83 -4.70 3.67
CA ALA A 487 22.19 -3.60 4.56
C ALA A 487 23.05 -2.54 3.87
N LEU A 488 24.02 -2.94 3.05
CA LEU A 488 24.83 -2.02 2.23
C LEU A 488 23.98 -1.31 1.17
N ALA A 489 23.12 -2.03 0.47
CA ALA A 489 22.19 -1.45 -0.49
C ALA A 489 21.24 -0.45 0.19
N ARG A 490 20.71 -0.75 1.38
CA ARG A 490 19.91 0.18 2.18
C ARG A 490 20.69 1.44 2.54
N TYR A 491 21.96 1.30 2.95
CA TYR A 491 22.80 2.45 3.26
C TYR A 491 22.98 3.34 2.04
N TYR A 492 23.27 2.76 0.87
CA TYR A 492 23.38 3.52 -0.38
C TYR A 492 22.06 4.22 -0.75
N LEU A 493 20.95 3.48 -0.74
CA LEU A 493 19.64 4.02 -1.12
C LEU A 493 19.19 5.16 -0.18
N ASN A 494 19.30 4.98 1.14
CA ASN A 494 18.89 5.98 2.12
C ASN A 494 19.63 7.32 1.92
N ASN A 495 20.92 7.27 1.57
CA ASN A 495 21.77 8.45 1.44
C ASN A 495 21.70 9.08 0.04
N PHE A 496 21.53 8.28 -1.03
CA PHE A 496 21.76 8.77 -2.40
C PHE A 496 20.56 8.64 -3.36
N ALA A 497 19.53 7.85 -3.04
CA ALA A 497 18.40 7.61 -3.95
C ALA A 497 17.02 7.88 -3.33
N ASP A 498 16.88 7.73 -2.02
CA ASP A 498 15.60 7.81 -1.32
C ASP A 498 15.00 9.23 -1.33
N GLY A 499 15.82 10.27 -1.51
CA GLY A 499 15.35 11.66 -1.72
C GLY A 499 14.57 11.79 -3.03
N THR A 500 15.17 11.45 -4.18
CA THR A 500 14.47 11.49 -5.48
C THR A 500 13.24 10.57 -5.50
N LYS A 501 13.32 9.42 -4.82
CA LYS A 501 12.18 8.52 -4.68
C LYS A 501 11.07 9.13 -3.82
N GLN A 502 11.41 9.84 -2.76
CA GLN A 502 10.44 10.57 -1.94
C GLN A 502 9.74 11.66 -2.76
N ASP A 503 10.50 12.45 -3.52
CA ASP A 503 9.96 13.49 -4.40
C ASP A 503 9.02 12.89 -5.46
N ALA A 504 9.39 11.74 -6.05
CA ALA A 504 8.53 11.05 -7.00
C ALA A 504 7.22 10.54 -6.35
N ILE A 505 7.29 10.01 -5.13
CA ILE A 505 6.11 9.57 -4.37
C ILE A 505 5.19 10.76 -4.09
N ASP A 506 5.74 11.86 -3.60
CA ASP A 506 4.97 13.07 -3.29
C ASP A 506 4.36 13.70 -4.55
N LEU A 507 5.03 13.59 -5.70
CA LEU A 507 4.51 14.00 -7.00
C LEU A 507 3.29 13.16 -7.41
N LEU A 508 3.40 11.83 -7.34
CA LEU A 508 2.33 10.90 -7.72
C LEU A 508 1.10 10.99 -6.80
N GLN A 509 1.30 11.39 -5.54
CA GLN A 509 0.24 11.53 -4.55
C GLN A 509 -0.37 12.93 -4.47
N GLY A 510 0.16 13.89 -5.23
CA GLY A 510 -0.36 15.26 -5.23
C GLY A 510 0.01 16.08 -4.00
N HIS A 511 1.06 15.71 -3.27
CA HIS A 511 1.58 16.52 -2.16
C HIS A 511 2.34 17.77 -2.67
N TYR A 512 2.79 17.78 -3.93
CA TYR A 512 3.24 18.99 -4.62
C TYR A 512 2.04 19.77 -5.16
N ILE A 513 1.26 20.43 -4.30
CA ILE A 513 0.37 21.49 -4.75
C ILE A 513 1.25 22.71 -4.99
N VAL A 514 1.69 22.89 -6.24
CA VAL A 514 2.28 24.15 -6.67
C VAL A 514 1.19 25.22 -6.50
N SER A 515 1.29 26.00 -5.42
CA SER A 515 0.47 27.17 -5.22
C SER A 515 0.83 28.20 -6.31
N VAL A 516 0.08 28.16 -7.41
CA VAL A 516 -0.09 29.33 -8.27
C VAL A 516 -1.02 30.29 -7.53
N SER A 517 -0.54 30.87 -6.44
CA SER A 517 -1.12 32.07 -5.85
C SER A 517 -0.03 33.11 -5.72
N ARG A 518 -0.31 34.25 -6.36
CA ARG A 518 0.47 35.47 -6.39
C ARG A 518 0.84 35.92 -4.97
N ASP A 519 2.00 36.54 -4.88
CA ASP A 519 2.57 37.26 -3.72
C ASP A 519 3.25 36.44 -2.62
N PHE A 520 4.39 35.82 -2.96
CA PHE A 520 5.47 35.63 -1.99
C PHE A 520 6.28 36.93 -1.86
N ALA A 521 5.87 37.78 -0.92
CA ALA A 521 6.64 38.94 -0.48
C ALA A 521 7.95 38.48 0.20
N LEU A 522 9.03 38.47 -0.58
CA LEU A 522 10.43 38.88 -0.30
C LEU A 522 11.14 38.65 1.06
N GLN A 523 10.60 37.95 2.06
CA GLN A 523 11.31 37.69 3.33
C GLN A 523 11.61 36.23 3.66
N SER A 524 11.15 35.24 2.87
CA SER A 524 11.45 33.82 3.12
C SER A 524 12.44 33.18 2.14
N LYS A 525 13.04 33.95 1.21
CA LYS A 525 14.01 33.41 0.23
C LYS A 525 15.21 32.74 0.90
N GLN A 526 15.63 33.17 2.09
CA GLN A 526 16.78 32.55 2.78
C GLN A 526 16.48 31.17 3.40
N GLU A 527 15.22 30.86 3.75
CA GLU A 527 14.85 29.53 4.26
C GLU A 527 14.56 28.55 3.12
N PHE A 528 13.94 29.02 2.03
CA PHE A 528 13.67 28.20 0.84
C PHE A 528 14.96 27.72 0.16
N TRP A 529 15.98 28.59 0.02
CA TRP A 529 17.29 28.19 -0.51
C TRP A 529 18.14 27.37 0.47
N ARG A 530 17.76 27.28 1.75
CA ARG A 530 18.40 26.39 2.73
C ARG A 530 17.89 24.95 2.62
N LEU A 531 16.62 24.78 2.25
CA LEU A 531 15.97 23.47 2.02
C LEU A 531 16.28 22.88 0.64
N MET A 532 16.64 23.71 -0.35
CA MET A 532 16.87 23.32 -1.75
C MET A 532 18.34 23.43 -2.19
N ARG A 533 19.32 23.16 -1.32
CA ARG A 533 20.69 22.93 -1.81
C ARG A 533 20.76 21.54 -2.46
N PRO A 534 21.13 21.42 -3.75
CA PRO A 534 21.55 20.15 -4.30
C PRO A 534 22.92 19.82 -3.72
N PHE A 535 23.01 18.83 -2.84
CA PHE A 535 24.30 18.26 -2.45
C PHE A 535 24.73 17.24 -3.51
N VAL A 536 25.10 17.76 -4.68
CA VAL A 536 26.03 17.09 -5.59
C VAL A 536 27.43 17.34 -4.99
N TRP A 537 28.19 16.26 -4.78
CA TRP A 537 29.53 16.15 -4.16
C TRP A 537 29.58 16.00 -2.63
N LEU A 538 29.39 14.77 -2.15
CA LEU A 538 30.46 13.86 -1.66
C LEU A 538 29.89 12.48 -1.33
#